data_AF-A0A6I1VYJ7-F1
#
_entry.id   AF-A0A6I1VYJ7-F1
#
_cell.length_a   1.000
_cell.length_b   1.000
_cell.length_c   1.000
_cell.angle_alpha   90.00
_cell.angle_beta   90.00
_cell.angle_gamma   90.00
#
_symmetry.space_group_name_H-M   'P 1'
#
loop_
_entity.id
_entity.type
_entity.pdbx_description
1 polymer ?
#
loop_
_entity_poly.entity_id
_entity_poly.type
_entity_poly.pdbx_seq_one_letter_code
_entity_poly.pdbx_strand_id
1 'polypeptide(L)'
;MDTASEISVQTQAALITEKHDLSSALATIGFDLLHAVSTIFPAMFNLTFVMVLIGLGSYLGAYAKWSRAPGEVEKMPLKSVLFGGAASFLCVPFFSSVIHIEYASIMLPIELGKTPQFVQHALLLISISGIASYLGYAMLDGIADKVLRKEIEEETEERKKQAEQIFKQQKQLRAKMLYLEAVTTAESAEKTKSENLLKSALKAIDEAVSIYSEDKTTQEYYQSSVHKAYILKRLNRVQDALQIVNDQLEAGWKNPITLYNKACYLYLLLQDKQAGTDAIKELIRTAITLPADTDNHRKKQEILRDRVSAGEEPDIAGLFDEQERAEIAVLGRPN
;
A
#
# COMPACT_ATOMS: atom_id res chain seq x y z
N MET A 1 -24.79 -12.54 -102.40
CA MET A 1 -24.31 -11.31 -101.74
C MET A 1 -25.54 -10.70 -101.10
N ASP A 2 -25.70 -10.78 -99.78
CA ASP A 2 -26.59 -9.88 -99.00
C ASP A 2 -26.66 -10.19 -97.49
N THR A 3 -25.96 -11.20 -96.98
CA THR A 3 -25.89 -11.47 -95.53
C THR A 3 -24.89 -10.60 -94.76
N ALA A 4 -23.99 -9.88 -95.44
CA ALA A 4 -23.04 -8.98 -94.79
C ALA A 4 -23.62 -7.57 -94.51
N SER A 5 -24.69 -7.19 -95.21
CA SER A 5 -25.34 -5.88 -95.08
C SER A 5 -26.24 -5.80 -93.84
N GLU A 6 -27.03 -6.85 -93.56
CA GLU A 6 -27.97 -6.86 -92.42
C GLU A 6 -27.27 -6.93 -91.06
N ILE A 7 -26.13 -7.63 -90.95
CA ILE A 7 -25.35 -7.72 -89.71
C ILE A 7 -24.73 -6.35 -89.37
N SER A 8 -24.30 -5.57 -90.37
CA SER A 8 -23.76 -4.21 -90.18
C SER A 8 -24.81 -3.25 -89.61
N VAL A 9 -26.05 -3.32 -90.10
CA VAL A 9 -27.14 -2.43 -89.67
C VAL A 9 -27.66 -2.80 -88.27
N GLN A 10 -27.80 -4.08 -87.94
CA GLN A 10 -28.18 -4.50 -86.58
C GLN A 10 -27.10 -4.18 -85.54
N THR A 11 -25.81 -4.28 -85.90
CA THR A 11 -24.72 -3.93 -85.00
C THR A 11 -24.66 -2.42 -84.75
N GLN A 12 -24.93 -1.58 -85.77
CA GLN A 12 -25.04 -0.13 -85.59
C GLN A 12 -26.24 0.28 -84.75
N ALA A 13 -27.41 -0.36 -84.92
CA ALA A 13 -28.60 -0.06 -84.12
C ALA A 13 -28.40 -0.42 -82.63
N ALA A 14 -27.76 -1.56 -82.34
CA ALA A 14 -27.42 -1.95 -80.97
C ALA A 14 -26.43 -0.95 -80.32
N LEU A 15 -25.40 -0.52 -81.06
CA LEU A 15 -24.41 0.45 -80.56
C LEU A 15 -25.00 1.85 -80.31
N ILE A 16 -26.01 2.26 -81.09
CA ILE A 16 -26.69 3.55 -80.90
C ILE A 16 -27.60 3.49 -79.67
N THR A 17 -28.28 2.36 -79.46
CA THR A 17 -29.17 2.17 -78.30
C THR A 17 -28.36 2.11 -76.99
N GLU A 18 -27.23 1.39 -76.99
CA GLU A 18 -26.31 1.30 -75.85
C GLU A 18 -25.66 2.66 -75.52
N LYS A 19 -25.30 3.47 -76.53
CA LYS A 19 -24.82 4.85 -76.31
C LYS A 19 -25.90 5.77 -75.75
N HIS A 20 -27.16 5.59 -76.15
CA HIS A 20 -28.27 6.40 -75.65
C HIS A 20 -28.59 6.08 -74.19
N ASP A 21 -28.52 4.80 -73.79
CA ASP A 21 -28.67 4.36 -72.40
C ASP A 21 -27.48 4.76 -71.52
N LEU A 22 -26.25 4.75 -72.05
CA LEU A 22 -25.09 5.24 -71.30
C LEU A 22 -25.17 6.76 -71.06
N SER A 23 -25.64 7.52 -72.06
CA SER A 23 -25.82 8.97 -71.97
C SER A 23 -26.94 9.35 -70.99
N SER A 24 -28.04 8.59 -70.96
CA SER A 24 -29.13 8.83 -70.01
C SER A 24 -28.75 8.44 -68.58
N ALA A 25 -27.98 7.36 -68.41
CA ALA A 25 -27.44 6.95 -67.11
C ALA A 25 -26.43 7.97 -66.56
N LEU A 26 -25.51 8.48 -67.40
CA LEU A 26 -24.55 9.53 -67.03
C LEU A 26 -25.24 10.86 -66.68
N ALA A 27 -26.33 11.21 -67.40
CA ALA A 27 -27.11 12.41 -67.09
C ALA A 27 -27.86 12.28 -65.75
N THR A 28 -28.44 11.11 -65.46
CA THR A 28 -29.11 10.83 -64.18
C THR A 28 -28.12 10.86 -63.01
N ILE A 29 -26.96 10.20 -63.14
CA ILE A 29 -25.90 10.21 -62.12
C ILE A 29 -25.34 11.63 -61.92
N GLY A 30 -25.15 12.40 -63.00
CA GLY A 30 -24.70 13.78 -62.93
C GLY A 30 -25.70 14.68 -62.21
N PHE A 31 -27.00 14.49 -62.45
CA PHE A 31 -28.08 15.23 -61.79
C PHE A 31 -28.21 14.86 -60.31
N ASP A 32 -28.14 13.58 -59.95
CA ASP A 32 -28.18 13.10 -58.57
C ASP A 32 -26.96 13.57 -57.76
N LEU A 33 -25.78 13.59 -58.38
CA LEU A 33 -24.57 14.12 -57.75
C LEU A 33 -24.66 15.64 -57.56
N LEU A 34 -25.17 16.38 -58.55
CA LEU A 34 -25.38 17.83 -58.43
C LEU A 34 -26.42 18.15 -57.34
N HIS A 35 -27.49 17.35 -57.25
CA HIS A 35 -28.54 17.48 -56.25
C HIS A 35 -28.01 17.14 -54.84
N ALA A 36 -27.21 16.08 -54.71
CA ALA A 36 -26.53 15.72 -53.46
C ALA A 36 -25.55 16.81 -53.02
N VAL A 37 -24.72 17.33 -53.93
CA VAL A 37 -23.78 18.44 -53.63
C VAL A 37 -24.54 19.71 -53.23
N SER A 38 -25.65 20.02 -53.90
CA SER A 38 -26.48 21.20 -53.59
C SER A 38 -27.18 21.13 -52.24
N THR A 39 -27.43 19.94 -51.71
CA THR A 39 -28.15 19.72 -50.43
C THR A 39 -27.19 19.49 -49.26
N ILE A 40 -26.07 18.81 -49.50
CA ILE A 40 -25.05 18.50 -48.47
C ILE A 40 -24.24 19.75 -48.11
N PHE A 41 -23.90 20.59 -49.10
CA PHE A 41 -23.04 21.76 -48.85
C PHE A 41 -23.68 22.78 -47.88
N PRO A 42 -24.96 23.19 -48.05
CA PRO A 42 -25.64 24.06 -47.09
C PRO A 42 -25.79 23.42 -45.70
N ALA A 43 -26.02 22.10 -45.62
CA ALA A 43 -26.15 21.40 -44.35
C ALA A 43 -24.82 21.38 -43.57
N MET A 44 -23.70 21.11 -44.23
CA MET A 44 -22.36 21.15 -43.63
C MET A 44 -21.96 22.56 -43.22
N PHE A 45 -22.33 23.57 -44.02
CA PHE A 45 -22.10 24.97 -43.68
C PHE A 45 -22.91 25.40 -42.44
N ASN A 46 -24.20 25.04 -42.38
CA ASN A 46 -25.06 25.33 -41.23
C ASN A 46 -24.61 24.58 -39.97
N LEU A 47 -24.17 23.34 -40.09
CA LEU A 47 -23.56 22.60 -38.98
C LEU A 47 -22.32 23.32 -38.46
N THR A 48 -21.41 23.72 -39.34
CA THR A 48 -20.20 24.46 -38.98
C THR A 48 -20.56 25.79 -38.30
N PHE A 49 -21.55 26.51 -38.82
CA PHE A 49 -22.03 27.76 -38.25
C PHE A 49 -22.58 27.57 -36.83
N VAL A 50 -23.41 26.54 -36.61
CA VAL A 50 -23.92 26.18 -35.27
C VAL A 50 -22.78 25.82 -34.32
N MET A 51 -21.79 25.05 -34.78
CA MET A 51 -20.61 24.69 -33.98
C MET A 51 -19.79 25.95 -33.58
N VAL A 52 -19.70 26.95 -34.47
CA VAL A 52 -19.05 28.24 -34.17
C VAL A 52 -19.84 29.03 -33.13
N LEU A 53 -21.18 29.06 -33.21
CA LEU A 53 -22.02 29.73 -32.21
C LEU A 53 -21.88 29.08 -30.83
N ILE A 54 -21.86 27.74 -30.77
CA ILE A 54 -21.58 26.98 -29.54
C ILE A 54 -20.16 27.29 -29.05
N GLY A 55 -19.16 27.33 -29.94
CA GLY A 55 -17.80 27.70 -29.58
C GLY A 55 -17.70 29.10 -28.97
N LEU A 56 -18.42 30.07 -29.53
CA LEU A 56 -18.46 31.45 -29.05
C LEU A 56 -19.14 31.55 -27.68
N GLY A 57 -20.28 30.88 -27.49
CA GLY A 57 -20.92 30.76 -26.18
C GLY A 57 -20.01 30.11 -25.14
N SER A 58 -19.38 29.00 -25.51
CA SER A 58 -18.45 28.26 -24.65
C SER A 58 -17.28 29.12 -24.19
N TYR A 59 -16.72 29.92 -25.11
CA TYR A 59 -15.64 30.86 -24.82
C TYR A 59 -16.08 31.95 -23.83
N LEU A 60 -17.25 32.55 -24.04
CA LEU A 60 -17.81 33.55 -23.11
C LEU A 60 -18.08 32.97 -21.72
N GLY A 61 -18.60 31.74 -21.65
CA GLY A 61 -18.83 31.03 -20.39
C GLY A 61 -17.54 30.76 -19.62
N ALA A 62 -16.51 30.28 -20.32
CA ALA A 62 -15.20 30.03 -19.73
C ALA A 62 -14.52 31.34 -19.29
N TYR A 63 -14.66 32.43 -20.08
CA TYR A 63 -14.15 33.75 -19.74
C TYR A 63 -14.84 34.35 -18.51
N ALA A 64 -16.16 34.18 -18.38
CA ALA A 64 -16.92 34.63 -17.22
C ALA A 64 -16.50 33.93 -15.91
N LYS A 65 -16.06 32.66 -15.96
CA LYS A 65 -15.49 31.99 -14.79
C LYS A 65 -14.08 32.47 -14.48
N TRP A 66 -13.22 32.55 -15.50
CA TRP A 66 -11.84 33.00 -15.34
C TRP A 66 -11.75 34.41 -14.76
N SER A 67 -12.57 35.36 -15.25
CA SER A 67 -12.63 36.73 -14.73
C SER A 67 -13.10 36.84 -13.27
N ARG A 68 -13.71 35.78 -12.72
CA ARG A 68 -14.12 35.68 -11.31
C ARG A 68 -13.11 34.94 -10.42
N ALA A 69 -12.10 34.30 -10.99
CA ALA A 69 -11.08 33.60 -10.21
C ALA A 69 -10.08 34.63 -9.62
N PRO A 70 -9.99 34.78 -8.29
CA PRO A 70 -9.08 35.75 -7.68
C PRO A 70 -7.64 35.23 -7.76
N GLY A 71 -6.81 35.87 -8.59
CA GLY A 71 -5.34 35.77 -8.47
C GLY A 71 -4.53 35.39 -9.71
N GLU A 72 -5.13 35.04 -10.85
CA GLU A 72 -4.36 34.66 -12.05
C GLU A 72 -4.26 35.80 -13.06
N VAL A 73 -3.12 36.51 -13.07
CA VAL A 73 -2.77 37.53 -14.08
C VAL A 73 -2.27 36.89 -15.38
N GLU A 74 -2.12 35.57 -15.43
CA GLU A 74 -1.66 34.86 -16.62
C GLU A 74 -2.81 34.42 -17.53
N LYS A 75 -2.50 34.45 -18.83
CA LYS A 75 -3.36 34.15 -19.97
C LYS A 75 -4.34 33.02 -19.68
N MET A 76 -5.59 33.21 -20.11
CA MET A 76 -6.66 32.22 -19.96
C MET A 76 -6.15 30.80 -20.27
N PRO A 77 -6.18 29.87 -19.30
CA PRO A 77 -5.67 28.53 -19.50
C PRO A 77 -6.46 27.85 -20.62
N LEU A 78 -5.77 27.45 -21.69
CA LEU A 78 -6.37 26.84 -22.88
C LEU A 78 -7.20 25.59 -22.50
N LYS A 79 -6.79 24.91 -21.42
CA LYS A 79 -7.51 23.79 -20.82
C LYS A 79 -8.93 24.16 -20.39
N SER A 80 -9.15 25.34 -19.80
CA SER A 80 -10.48 25.76 -19.33
C SER A 80 -11.44 26.08 -20.47
N VAL A 81 -10.93 26.62 -21.58
CA VAL A 81 -11.71 26.81 -22.81
C VAL A 81 -12.07 25.46 -23.44
N LEU A 82 -11.12 24.52 -23.47
CA LEU A 82 -11.35 23.17 -24.00
C LEU A 82 -12.38 22.38 -23.18
N PHE A 83 -12.27 22.41 -21.84
CA PHE A 83 -13.24 21.74 -20.96
C PHE A 83 -14.62 22.39 -21.03
N GLY A 84 -14.70 23.73 -21.07
CA GLY A 84 -15.95 24.45 -21.24
C GLY A 84 -16.62 24.20 -22.60
N GLY A 85 -15.80 24.08 -23.66
CA GLY A 85 -16.26 23.65 -24.99
C GLY A 85 -16.82 22.23 -24.98
N ALA A 86 -16.08 21.27 -24.43
CA ALA A 86 -16.53 19.88 -24.33
C ALA A 86 -17.83 19.74 -23.53
N ALA A 87 -17.94 20.45 -22.40
CA ALA A 87 -19.17 20.49 -21.62
C ALA A 87 -20.34 21.08 -22.41
N SER A 88 -20.12 22.16 -23.16
CA SER A 88 -21.17 22.77 -23.99
C SER A 88 -21.65 21.86 -25.10
N PHE A 89 -20.76 21.13 -25.77
CA PHE A 89 -21.14 20.19 -26.82
C PHE A 89 -21.97 19.01 -26.29
N LEU A 90 -21.73 18.58 -25.05
CA LEU A 90 -22.55 17.55 -24.41
C LEU A 90 -23.90 18.10 -23.91
N CYS A 91 -23.90 19.31 -23.35
CA CYS A 91 -25.07 19.88 -22.69
C CYS A 91 -26.04 20.60 -23.64
N VAL A 92 -25.56 21.24 -24.70
CA VAL A 92 -26.42 22.00 -25.64
C VAL A 92 -27.48 21.12 -26.30
N PRO A 93 -27.20 19.88 -26.78
CA PRO A 93 -28.23 18.99 -27.28
C PRO A 93 -29.31 18.65 -26.23
N PHE A 94 -28.91 18.48 -24.97
CA PHE A 94 -29.82 18.18 -23.86
C PHE A 94 -30.71 19.38 -23.53
N PHE A 95 -30.13 20.58 -23.39
CA PHE A 95 -30.88 21.80 -23.12
C PHE A 95 -31.73 22.26 -24.30
N SER A 96 -31.33 21.96 -25.52
CA SER A 96 -32.10 22.25 -26.72
C SER A 96 -33.46 21.56 -26.73
N SER A 97 -33.53 20.32 -26.24
CA SER A 97 -34.79 19.59 -26.07
C SER A 97 -35.72 20.28 -25.07
N VAL A 98 -35.17 20.82 -23.98
CA VAL A 98 -35.94 21.49 -22.91
C VAL A 98 -36.38 22.91 -23.30
N ILE A 99 -35.56 23.63 -24.06
CA ILE A 99 -35.77 25.04 -24.41
C ILE A 99 -36.44 25.21 -25.79
N HIS A 100 -36.68 24.09 -26.50
CA HIS A 100 -37.31 24.06 -27.82
C HIS A 100 -36.60 24.97 -28.82
N ILE A 101 -35.27 24.79 -28.95
CA ILE A 101 -34.51 25.53 -29.96
C ILE A 101 -34.87 24.96 -31.33
N GLU A 102 -35.63 25.73 -32.10
CA GLU A 102 -35.92 25.40 -33.49
C GLU A 102 -34.66 25.64 -34.35
N TYR A 103 -33.81 24.61 -34.50
CA TYR A 103 -32.60 24.71 -35.32
C TYR A 103 -32.87 25.13 -36.77
N ALA A 104 -34.07 24.86 -37.29
CA ALA A 104 -34.52 25.31 -38.61
C ALA A 104 -34.53 26.85 -38.73
N SER A 105 -34.73 27.58 -37.63
CA SER A 105 -34.71 29.05 -37.59
C SER A 105 -33.29 29.65 -37.60
N ILE A 106 -32.25 28.82 -37.48
CA ILE A 106 -30.83 29.21 -37.43
C ILE A 106 -30.11 28.88 -38.76
N MET A 107 -30.82 28.32 -39.74
CA MET A 107 -30.24 27.92 -41.03
C MET A 107 -30.03 29.14 -41.96
N LEU A 108 -28.89 29.15 -42.65
CA LEU A 108 -28.58 30.08 -43.73
C LEU A 108 -28.89 29.42 -45.10
N PRO A 109 -29.37 30.18 -46.11
CA PRO A 109 -29.66 31.63 -46.12
C PRO A 109 -30.96 31.99 -45.39
N ILE A 110 -31.00 33.17 -44.77
CA ILE A 110 -32.16 33.64 -44.01
C ILE A 110 -33.33 33.92 -44.97
N GLU A 111 -34.47 33.28 -44.76
CA GLU A 111 -35.70 33.59 -45.50
C GLU A 111 -36.16 35.03 -45.20
N LEU A 112 -36.62 35.76 -46.22
CA LEU A 112 -37.09 37.15 -46.08
C LEU A 112 -38.15 37.25 -44.96
N GLY A 113 -37.87 38.10 -43.95
CA GLY A 113 -38.78 38.37 -42.83
C GLY A 113 -38.52 37.56 -41.56
N LYS A 114 -37.64 36.55 -41.58
CA LYS A 114 -37.31 35.73 -40.38
C LYS A 114 -36.05 36.15 -39.62
N THR A 115 -35.43 37.27 -40.00
CA THR A 115 -34.22 37.82 -39.36
C THR A 115 -34.34 38.00 -37.84
N PRO A 116 -35.46 38.49 -37.27
CA PRO A 116 -35.58 38.64 -35.81
C PRO A 116 -35.55 37.30 -35.06
N GLN A 117 -36.20 36.27 -35.61
CA GLN A 117 -36.23 34.92 -35.03
C GLN A 117 -34.83 34.28 -35.10
N PHE A 118 -34.15 34.43 -36.24
CA PHE A 118 -32.76 33.97 -36.39
C PHE A 118 -31.84 34.57 -35.32
N VAL A 119 -31.89 35.89 -35.11
CA VAL A 119 -31.05 36.57 -34.11
C VAL A 119 -31.40 36.09 -32.70
N GLN A 120 -32.69 35.95 -32.39
CA GLN A 120 -33.15 35.47 -31.08
C GLN A 120 -32.64 34.06 -30.78
N HIS A 121 -32.81 33.11 -31.71
CA HIS A 121 -32.38 31.73 -31.50
C HIS A 121 -30.85 31.57 -31.50
N ALA A 122 -30.12 32.37 -32.29
CA ALA A 122 -28.66 32.40 -32.25
C ALA A 122 -28.12 32.93 -30.90
N LEU A 123 -28.68 34.03 -30.38
CA LEU A 123 -28.30 34.56 -29.06
C LEU A 123 -28.66 33.60 -27.91
N LEU A 124 -29.80 32.91 -28.04
CA LEU A 124 -30.23 31.91 -27.07
C LEU A 124 -29.25 30.72 -27.04
N LEU A 125 -28.83 30.23 -28.21
CA LEU A 125 -27.85 29.16 -28.35
C LEU A 125 -26.49 29.53 -27.73
N ILE A 126 -26.00 30.75 -28.00
CA ILE A 126 -24.77 31.28 -27.41
C ILE A 126 -24.90 31.33 -25.88
N SER A 127 -26.03 31.82 -25.36
CA SER A 127 -26.25 31.99 -23.92
C SER A 127 -26.29 30.65 -23.18
N ILE A 128 -27.01 29.67 -23.72
CA ILE A 128 -27.12 28.32 -23.14
C ILE A 128 -25.76 27.62 -23.17
N SER A 129 -25.03 27.74 -24.27
CA SER A 129 -23.66 27.21 -24.35
C SER A 129 -22.74 27.88 -23.34
N GLY A 130 -22.86 29.19 -23.10
CA GLY A 130 -22.08 29.87 -22.07
C GLY A 130 -22.37 29.36 -20.66
N ILE A 131 -23.64 29.17 -20.31
CA ILE A 131 -24.04 28.62 -19.00
C ILE A 131 -23.56 27.17 -18.85
N ALA A 132 -23.71 26.35 -19.90
CA ALA A 132 -23.25 24.97 -19.90
C ALA A 132 -21.73 24.86 -19.72
N SER A 133 -20.96 25.68 -20.43
CA SER A 133 -19.50 25.79 -20.29
C SER A 133 -19.10 26.15 -18.85
N TYR A 134 -19.73 27.18 -18.29
CA TYR A 134 -19.47 27.65 -16.93
C TYR A 134 -19.73 26.57 -15.88
N LEU A 135 -20.92 25.94 -15.95
CA LEU A 135 -21.37 24.96 -14.97
C LEU A 135 -20.63 23.63 -15.10
N GLY A 136 -20.42 23.16 -16.33
CA GLY A 136 -19.67 21.94 -16.58
C GLY A 136 -18.22 22.03 -16.11
N TYR A 137 -17.55 23.16 -16.35
CA TYR A 137 -16.20 23.36 -15.84
C TYR A 137 -16.19 23.48 -14.31
N ALA A 138 -17.14 24.17 -13.66
CA ALA A 138 -17.23 24.22 -12.20
C ALA A 138 -17.47 22.85 -11.55
N MET A 139 -18.29 22.00 -12.16
CA MET A 139 -18.55 20.65 -11.67
C MET A 139 -17.32 19.75 -11.82
N LEU A 140 -16.64 19.79 -12.97
CA LEU A 140 -15.44 18.98 -13.21
C LEU A 140 -14.28 19.37 -12.31
N ASP A 141 -14.08 20.66 -12.10
CA ASP A 141 -13.07 21.24 -11.20
C ASP A 141 -13.31 20.75 -9.75
N GLY A 142 -14.56 20.81 -9.28
CA GLY A 142 -14.93 20.30 -7.96
C GLY A 142 -14.80 18.78 -7.80
N ILE A 143 -14.95 18.01 -8.88
CA ILE A 143 -14.74 16.55 -8.87
C ILE A 143 -13.24 16.24 -8.87
N ALA A 144 -12.45 16.91 -9.72
CA ALA A 144 -11.01 16.73 -9.81
C ALA A 144 -10.33 17.04 -8.47
N ASP A 145 -10.69 18.17 -7.84
CA ASP A 145 -10.17 18.54 -6.52
C ASP A 145 -10.51 17.51 -5.43
N LYS A 146 -11.74 16.96 -5.45
CA LYS A 146 -12.14 15.93 -4.48
C LYS A 146 -11.38 14.63 -4.66
N VAL A 147 -11.19 14.20 -5.90
CA VAL A 147 -10.45 12.97 -6.21
C VAL A 147 -8.99 13.12 -5.82
N LEU A 148 -8.36 14.23 -6.20
CA LEU A 148 -6.96 14.52 -5.85
C LEU A 148 -6.76 14.60 -4.33
N ARG A 149 -7.64 15.29 -3.60
CA ARG A 149 -7.56 15.34 -2.12
C ARG A 149 -7.67 13.97 -1.49
N LYS A 150 -8.61 13.15 -1.96
CA LYS A 150 -8.79 11.79 -1.45
C LYS A 150 -7.57 10.91 -1.70
N GLU A 151 -6.99 10.98 -2.90
CA GLU A 151 -5.79 10.21 -3.25
C GLU A 151 -4.57 10.64 -2.42
N ILE A 152 -4.38 11.95 -2.22
CA ILE A 152 -3.32 12.49 -1.34
C ILE A 152 -3.53 12.04 0.11
N GLU A 153 -4.76 12.08 0.63
CA GLU A 153 -5.08 11.64 1.99
C GLU A 153 -4.80 10.13 2.16
N GLU A 154 -5.24 9.31 1.22
CA GLU A 154 -4.99 7.85 1.22
C GLU A 154 -3.48 7.55 1.17
N GLU A 155 -2.74 8.18 0.25
CA GLU A 155 -1.28 7.98 0.14
C GLU A 155 -0.54 8.46 1.40
N THR A 156 -1.00 9.57 2.00
CA THR A 156 -0.40 10.10 3.24
C THR A 156 -0.60 9.14 4.42
N GLU A 157 -1.81 8.58 4.58
CA GLU A 157 -2.10 7.62 5.63
C GLU A 157 -1.36 6.29 5.43
N GLU A 158 -1.22 5.82 4.19
CA GLU A 158 -0.39 4.66 3.88
C GLU A 158 1.08 4.88 4.22
N ARG A 159 1.64 6.04 3.83
CA ARG A 159 3.03 6.41 4.17
C ARG A 159 3.25 6.49 5.69
N LYS A 160 2.28 7.01 6.46
CA LYS A 160 2.36 7.04 7.93
C LYS A 160 2.42 5.62 8.50
N LYS A 161 1.51 4.73 8.08
CA LYS A 161 1.50 3.33 8.52
C LYS A 161 2.80 2.61 8.18
N GLN A 162 3.34 2.84 6.98
CA GLN A 162 4.64 2.28 6.57
C GLN A 162 5.78 2.82 7.44
N ALA A 163 5.81 4.12 7.73
CA ALA A 163 6.82 4.74 8.59
C ALA A 163 6.76 4.17 10.03
N GLU A 164 5.57 3.99 10.60
CA GLU A 164 5.38 3.36 11.91
C GLU A 164 5.88 1.91 11.94
N GLN A 165 5.58 1.13 10.89
CA GLN A 165 6.08 -0.24 10.75
C GLN A 165 7.60 -0.29 10.66
N ILE A 166 8.22 0.58 9.84
CA ILE A 166 9.67 0.68 9.71
C ILE A 166 10.29 1.05 11.06
N PHE A 167 9.72 2.02 11.77
CA PHE A 167 10.21 2.43 13.08
C PHE A 167 10.16 1.27 14.09
N LYS A 168 9.06 0.51 14.13
CA LYS A 168 8.92 -0.68 14.97
C LYS A 168 9.94 -1.75 14.62
N GLN A 169 10.15 -2.02 13.33
CA GLN A 169 11.15 -2.99 12.85
C GLN A 169 12.58 -2.56 13.19
N GLN A 170 12.93 -1.29 12.99
CA GLN A 170 14.25 -0.75 13.35
C GLN A 170 14.52 -0.89 14.85
N LYS A 171 13.52 -0.62 15.69
CA LYS A 171 13.62 -0.77 17.13
C LYS A 171 13.87 -2.23 17.55
N GLN A 172 13.12 -3.17 16.96
CA GLN A 172 13.32 -4.60 17.21
C GLN A 172 14.70 -5.09 16.72
N LEU A 173 15.14 -4.62 15.55
CA LEU A 173 16.45 -4.97 15.00
C LEU A 173 17.58 -4.44 15.88
N ARG A 174 17.47 -3.19 16.37
CA ARG A 174 18.42 -2.60 17.31
C ARG A 174 18.53 -3.43 18.60
N ALA A 175 17.40 -3.82 19.19
CA ALA A 175 17.42 -4.66 20.39
C ALA A 175 18.08 -6.02 20.14
N LYS A 176 17.84 -6.63 18.98
CA LYS A 176 18.48 -7.89 18.59
C LYS A 176 19.99 -7.74 18.39
N MET A 177 20.45 -6.65 17.78
CA MET A 177 21.88 -6.35 17.64
C MET A 177 22.55 -6.18 19.01
N LEU A 178 21.93 -5.40 19.90
CA LEU A 178 22.43 -5.19 21.28
C LEU A 178 22.48 -6.52 22.07
N TYR A 179 21.48 -7.38 21.91
CA TYR A 179 21.49 -8.72 22.49
C TYR A 179 22.68 -9.55 21.98
N LEU A 180 22.90 -9.61 20.66
CA LEU A 180 24.01 -10.36 20.06
C LEU A 180 25.37 -9.79 20.48
N GLU A 181 25.50 -8.46 20.54
CA GLU A 181 26.69 -7.78 21.05
C GLU A 181 26.96 -8.19 22.50
N ALA A 182 25.93 -8.20 23.35
CA ALA A 182 26.07 -8.61 24.74
C ALA A 182 26.51 -10.08 24.88
N VAL A 183 25.91 -11.00 24.12
CA VAL A 183 26.27 -12.43 24.16
C VAL A 183 27.73 -12.63 23.73
N THR A 184 28.10 -12.10 22.57
CA THR A 184 29.45 -12.26 22.00
C THR A 184 30.53 -11.59 22.86
N THR A 185 30.21 -10.43 23.45
CA THR A 185 31.10 -9.73 24.37
C THR A 185 31.24 -10.50 25.69
N ALA A 186 30.14 -11.07 26.23
CA ALA A 186 30.20 -11.88 27.44
C ALA A 186 31.03 -13.15 27.26
N GLU A 187 30.86 -13.87 26.14
CA GLU A 187 31.69 -15.03 25.80
C GLU A 187 33.18 -14.66 25.67
N SER A 188 33.47 -13.53 25.03
CA SER A 188 34.84 -13.02 24.91
C SER A 188 35.41 -12.64 26.27
N ALA A 189 34.59 -12.08 27.15
CA ALA A 189 34.95 -11.73 28.51
C ALA A 189 35.32 -12.97 29.34
N GLU A 190 34.60 -14.09 29.16
CA GLU A 190 34.93 -15.35 29.85
C GLU A 190 36.25 -15.95 29.37
N LYS A 191 36.49 -15.96 28.06
CA LYS A 191 37.76 -16.45 27.47
C LYS A 191 38.96 -15.62 27.93
N THR A 192 38.79 -14.31 28.06
CA THR A 192 39.86 -13.37 28.42
C THR A 192 39.90 -13.04 29.92
N LYS A 193 38.92 -13.53 30.71
CA LYS A 193 38.70 -13.18 32.11
C LYS A 193 38.61 -11.67 32.36
N SER A 194 38.02 -10.93 31.42
CA SER A 194 37.95 -9.47 31.45
C SER A 194 36.64 -8.96 32.08
N GLU A 195 36.73 -8.40 33.28
CA GLU A 195 35.58 -7.78 33.96
C GLU A 195 35.04 -6.55 33.19
N ASN A 196 35.91 -5.80 32.51
CA ASN A 196 35.50 -4.64 31.71
C ASN A 196 34.61 -5.04 30.53
N LEU A 197 34.91 -6.17 29.88
CA LEU A 197 34.07 -6.70 28.82
C LEU A 197 32.72 -7.18 29.38
N LEU A 198 32.68 -7.81 30.56
CA LEU A 198 31.41 -8.15 31.23
C LEU A 198 30.56 -6.90 31.54
N LYS A 199 31.17 -5.81 32.01
CA LYS A 199 30.47 -4.53 32.23
C LYS A 199 29.93 -3.94 30.93
N SER A 200 30.68 -4.05 29.83
CA SER A 200 30.22 -3.62 28.50
C SER A 200 29.04 -4.47 28.01
N ALA A 201 29.14 -5.80 28.15
CA ALA A 201 28.06 -6.73 27.83
C ALA A 201 26.80 -6.43 28.65
N LEU A 202 26.97 -6.12 29.95
CA LEU A 202 25.86 -5.74 30.82
C LEU A 202 25.16 -4.46 30.32
N LYS A 203 25.92 -3.46 29.88
CA LYS A 203 25.35 -2.22 29.33
C LYS A 203 24.53 -2.50 28.05
N ALA A 204 25.06 -3.32 27.14
CA ALA A 204 24.37 -3.68 25.91
C ALA A 204 23.08 -4.48 26.19
N ILE A 205 23.12 -5.48 27.09
CA ILE A 205 21.93 -6.27 27.42
C ILE A 205 20.89 -5.46 28.20
N ASP A 206 21.31 -4.50 29.03
CA ASP A 206 20.40 -3.58 29.72
C ASP A 206 19.58 -2.74 28.73
N GLU A 207 20.24 -2.24 27.67
CA GLU A 207 19.55 -1.50 26.61
C GLU A 207 18.61 -2.39 25.80
N ALA A 208 19.02 -3.62 25.46
CA ALA A 208 18.17 -4.59 24.78
C ALA A 208 16.92 -4.94 25.61
N VAL A 209 17.10 -5.26 26.89
CA VAL A 209 16.02 -5.57 27.83
C VAL A 209 15.09 -4.37 28.01
N SER A 210 15.61 -3.15 28.06
CA SER A 210 14.80 -1.93 28.12
C SER A 210 13.88 -1.80 26.90
N ILE A 211 14.38 -2.05 25.69
CA ILE A 211 13.57 -2.02 24.47
C ILE A 211 12.50 -3.13 24.49
N TYR A 212 12.86 -4.36 24.89
CA TYR A 212 11.91 -5.47 24.97
C TYR A 212 10.92 -5.34 26.13
N SER A 213 11.20 -4.51 27.14
CA SER A 213 10.34 -4.35 28.32
C SER A 213 8.98 -3.73 28.03
N GLU A 214 8.80 -3.17 26.83
CA GLU A 214 7.49 -2.72 26.33
C GLU A 214 6.49 -3.87 26.21
N ASP A 215 6.97 -5.09 25.97
CA ASP A 215 6.18 -6.30 25.98
C ASP A 215 6.94 -7.46 26.65
N LYS A 216 6.71 -7.59 27.96
CA LYS A 216 7.33 -8.62 28.82
C LYS A 216 6.83 -10.05 28.54
N THR A 217 5.85 -10.20 27.65
CA THR A 217 5.31 -11.51 27.25
C THR A 217 6.04 -12.10 26.04
N THR A 218 6.97 -11.35 25.45
CA THR A 218 7.76 -11.81 24.31
C THR A 218 8.86 -12.78 24.72
N GLN A 219 9.18 -13.72 23.83
CA GLN A 219 10.28 -14.66 24.02
C GLN A 219 11.64 -13.92 24.06
N GLU A 220 11.77 -12.84 23.31
CA GLU A 220 12.96 -11.99 23.24
C GLU A 220 13.26 -11.29 24.57
N TYR A 221 12.22 -10.76 25.24
CA TYR A 221 12.35 -10.20 26.59
C TYR A 221 12.88 -11.26 27.56
N TYR A 222 12.29 -12.45 27.52
CA TYR A 222 12.69 -13.56 28.38
C TYR A 222 14.15 -13.98 28.12
N GLN A 223 14.52 -14.24 26.87
CA GLN A 223 15.88 -14.64 26.49
C GLN A 223 16.93 -13.60 26.90
N SER A 224 16.64 -12.33 26.65
CA SER A 224 17.53 -11.21 27.01
C SER A 224 17.69 -11.08 28.52
N SER A 225 16.59 -11.28 29.28
CA SER A 225 16.61 -11.24 30.75
C SER A 225 17.42 -12.40 31.34
N VAL A 226 17.32 -13.62 30.79
CA VAL A 226 18.17 -14.75 31.20
C VAL A 226 19.65 -14.46 30.94
N HIS A 227 19.99 -13.88 29.79
CA HIS A 227 21.38 -13.50 29.49
C HIS A 227 21.88 -12.37 30.39
N LYS A 228 21.02 -11.42 30.76
CA LYS A 228 21.34 -10.40 31.76
C LYS A 228 21.66 -11.03 33.12
N ALA A 229 20.83 -11.98 33.58
CA ALA A 229 21.10 -12.72 34.82
C ALA A 229 22.43 -13.49 34.77
N TYR A 230 22.75 -14.09 33.62
CA TYR A 230 24.03 -14.74 33.38
C TYR A 230 25.22 -13.78 33.54
N ILE A 231 25.16 -12.61 32.90
CA ILE A 231 26.23 -11.59 32.99
C ILE A 231 26.36 -11.08 34.43
N LEU A 232 25.24 -10.82 35.10
CA LEU A 232 25.22 -10.37 36.50
C LEU A 232 25.88 -11.39 37.44
N LYS A 233 25.58 -12.69 37.27
CA LYS A 233 26.25 -13.76 38.01
C LYS A 233 27.76 -13.69 37.86
N ARG A 234 28.27 -13.52 36.63
CA ARG A 234 29.72 -13.42 36.37
C ARG A 234 30.36 -12.15 36.93
N LEU A 235 29.57 -11.10 37.15
CA LEU A 235 29.99 -9.89 37.87
C LEU A 235 29.81 -10.00 39.39
N ASN A 236 29.58 -11.20 39.92
CA ASN A 236 29.33 -11.47 41.34
C ASN A 236 28.10 -10.73 41.92
N ARG A 237 27.15 -10.35 41.06
CA ARG A 237 25.87 -9.74 41.43
C ARG A 237 24.77 -10.80 41.44
N VAL A 238 24.99 -11.86 42.22
CA VAL A 238 24.14 -13.06 42.23
C VAL A 238 22.73 -12.76 42.76
N GLN A 239 22.58 -11.84 43.72
CA GLN A 239 21.26 -11.40 44.19
C GLN A 239 20.43 -10.77 43.07
N ASP A 240 21.03 -9.91 42.25
CA ASP A 240 20.35 -9.27 41.12
C ASP A 240 19.95 -10.30 40.05
N ALA A 241 20.82 -11.28 39.80
CA ALA A 241 20.52 -12.39 38.90
C ALA A 241 19.34 -13.25 39.41
N LEU A 242 19.29 -13.52 40.73
CA LEU A 242 18.19 -14.23 41.36
C LEU A 242 16.87 -13.45 41.28
N GLN A 243 16.92 -12.13 41.44
CA GLN A 243 15.71 -11.30 41.30
C GLN A 243 15.11 -11.43 39.90
N ILE A 244 15.92 -11.36 38.85
CA ILE A 244 15.43 -11.54 37.47
C ILE A 244 14.74 -12.89 37.28
N VAL A 245 15.31 -13.96 37.84
CA VAL A 245 14.74 -15.31 37.74
C VAL A 245 13.43 -15.42 38.52
N ASN A 246 13.32 -14.78 39.68
CA ASN A 246 12.06 -14.73 40.44
C ASN A 246 10.98 -13.97 39.66
N ASP A 247 11.30 -12.80 39.11
CA ASP A 247 10.37 -12.01 38.30
C ASP A 247 9.84 -12.82 37.10
N GLN A 248 10.71 -13.63 36.47
CA GLN A 248 10.31 -14.52 35.37
C GLN A 248 9.34 -15.62 35.83
N LEU A 249 9.60 -16.25 36.96
CA LEU A 249 8.73 -17.29 37.51
C LEU A 249 7.38 -16.73 37.94
N GLU A 250 7.35 -15.54 38.53
CA GLU A 250 6.12 -14.81 38.88
C GLU A 250 5.30 -14.46 37.64
N ALA A 251 5.96 -14.11 36.54
CA ALA A 251 5.33 -13.89 35.23
C ALA A 251 4.90 -15.18 34.51
N GLY A 252 5.07 -16.36 35.13
CA GLY A 252 4.64 -17.65 34.58
C GLY A 252 5.65 -18.32 33.65
N TRP A 253 6.85 -17.75 33.46
CA TRP A 253 7.91 -18.35 32.65
C TRP A 253 8.61 -19.48 33.42
N LYS A 254 7.95 -20.64 33.50
CA LYS A 254 8.49 -21.84 34.14
C LYS A 254 9.01 -22.81 33.09
N ASN A 255 10.33 -22.85 32.92
CA ASN A 255 11.00 -23.85 32.08
C ASN A 255 12.24 -24.43 32.79
N PRO A 256 12.85 -25.50 32.25
CA PRO A 256 13.99 -26.17 32.89
C PRO A 256 15.16 -25.22 33.22
N ILE A 257 15.47 -24.28 32.32
CA ILE A 257 16.59 -23.35 32.50
C ILE A 257 16.30 -22.35 33.62
N THR A 258 15.08 -21.82 33.72
CA THR A 258 14.71 -20.86 34.78
C THR A 258 14.82 -21.50 36.17
N LEU A 259 14.28 -22.71 36.31
CA LEU A 259 14.33 -23.45 37.58
C LEU A 259 15.76 -23.84 37.96
N TYR A 260 16.55 -24.28 36.98
CA TYR A 260 17.96 -24.61 37.18
C TYR A 260 18.77 -23.39 37.61
N ASN A 261 18.63 -22.26 36.89
CA ASN A 261 19.31 -21.01 37.24
C ASN A 261 18.94 -20.53 38.64
N LYS A 262 17.65 -20.64 39.03
CA LYS A 262 17.21 -20.34 40.41
C LYS A 262 17.97 -21.17 41.43
N ALA A 263 18.05 -22.48 41.21
CA ALA A 263 18.77 -23.38 42.11
C ALA A 263 20.26 -23.02 42.22
N CYS A 264 20.93 -22.78 41.08
CA CYS A 264 22.32 -22.36 41.06
C CYS A 264 22.54 -21.07 41.85
N TYR A 265 21.70 -20.05 41.65
CA TYR A 265 21.85 -18.76 42.35
C TYR A 265 21.56 -18.87 43.85
N LEU A 266 20.56 -19.67 44.25
CA LEU A 266 20.31 -19.95 45.65
C LEU A 266 21.50 -20.66 46.31
N TYR A 267 22.13 -21.62 45.63
CA TYR A 267 23.30 -22.32 46.15
C TYR A 267 24.53 -21.42 46.26
N LEU A 268 24.75 -20.54 45.28
CA LEU A 268 25.84 -19.57 45.31
C LEU A 268 25.69 -18.54 46.45
N LEU A 269 24.46 -18.24 46.87
CA LEU A 269 24.16 -17.31 47.96
C LEU A 269 24.15 -17.98 49.35
N LEU A 270 24.18 -19.31 49.41
CA LEU A 270 24.10 -20.04 50.66
C LEU A 270 25.40 -19.88 51.46
N GLN A 271 25.32 -19.28 52.65
CA GLN A 271 26.50 -19.01 53.51
C GLN A 271 27.09 -20.29 54.10
N ASP A 272 26.24 -21.25 54.49
CA ASP A 272 26.64 -22.55 55.00
C ASP A 272 26.16 -23.68 54.07
N LYS A 273 27.09 -24.20 53.25
CA LYS A 273 26.83 -25.28 52.28
C LYS A 273 26.47 -26.62 52.92
N GLN A 274 26.59 -26.76 54.24
CA GLN A 274 26.19 -27.96 54.98
C GLN A 274 24.78 -27.88 55.58
N ALA A 275 24.14 -26.71 55.57
CA ALA A 275 22.79 -26.52 56.12
C ALA A 275 21.76 -26.26 55.01
N GLY A 276 20.80 -27.18 54.83
CA GLY A 276 19.55 -26.92 54.09
C GLY A 276 19.68 -26.85 52.57
N THR A 277 20.37 -27.79 51.92
CA THR A 277 20.48 -27.88 50.46
C THR A 277 19.35 -28.66 49.78
N ASP A 278 18.51 -29.36 50.55
CA ASP A 278 17.46 -30.24 50.00
C ASP A 278 16.50 -29.52 49.05
N ALA A 279 16.04 -28.31 49.42
CA ALA A 279 15.16 -27.52 48.56
C ALA A 279 15.83 -27.12 47.23
N ILE A 280 17.15 -26.90 47.23
CA ILE A 280 17.92 -26.59 46.01
C ILE A 280 18.06 -27.84 45.15
N LYS A 281 18.36 -28.98 45.76
CA LYS A 281 18.42 -30.28 45.07
C LYS A 281 17.10 -30.62 44.40
N GLU A 282 15.98 -30.44 45.10
CA GLU A 282 14.64 -30.65 44.56
C GLU A 282 14.29 -29.70 43.41
N LEU A 283 14.74 -28.44 43.43
CA LEU A 283 14.59 -27.53 42.29
C LEU A 283 15.31 -28.04 41.04
N ILE A 284 16.51 -28.62 41.19
CA ILE A 284 17.27 -29.19 40.06
C ILE A 284 16.59 -30.46 39.54
N ARG A 285 16.14 -31.36 40.44
CA ARG A 285 15.35 -32.54 40.04
C ARG A 285 14.09 -32.13 39.28
N THR A 286 13.39 -31.10 39.77
CA THR A 286 12.20 -30.54 39.10
C THR A 286 12.54 -29.94 37.74
N ALA A 287 13.66 -29.24 37.61
CA ALA A 287 14.10 -28.68 36.33
C ALA A 287 14.30 -29.77 35.27
N ILE A 288 14.95 -30.87 35.65
CA ILE A 288 15.26 -32.01 34.78
C ILE A 288 13.98 -32.79 34.40
N THR A 289 13.03 -32.91 35.33
CA THR A 289 11.81 -33.74 35.16
C THR A 289 10.56 -32.95 34.77
N LEU A 290 10.66 -31.63 34.59
CA LEU A 290 9.54 -30.77 34.22
C LEU A 290 8.83 -31.32 32.96
N PRO A 291 7.49 -31.37 32.90
CA PRO A 291 6.79 -31.77 31.68
C PRO A 291 7.28 -30.95 30.48
N ALA A 292 7.74 -31.63 29.44
CA ALA A 292 8.36 -31.00 28.29
C ALA A 292 7.40 -30.98 27.09
N ASP A 293 6.83 -29.80 26.83
CA ASP A 293 5.89 -29.58 25.71
C ASP A 293 6.60 -29.46 24.34
N THR A 294 7.92 -29.26 24.33
CA THR A 294 8.70 -29.06 23.10
C THR A 294 9.98 -29.91 23.09
N ASP A 295 10.43 -30.31 21.90
CA ASP A 295 11.73 -31.00 21.72
C ASP A 295 12.90 -30.18 22.25
N ASN A 296 12.81 -28.84 22.18
CA ASN A 296 13.83 -27.95 22.73
C ASN A 296 13.91 -28.03 24.26
N HIS A 297 12.77 -28.16 24.95
CA HIS A 297 12.76 -28.38 26.40
C HIS A 297 13.42 -29.71 26.76
N ARG A 298 13.11 -30.79 26.03
CA ARG A 298 13.73 -32.10 26.26
C ARG A 298 15.24 -32.06 26.07
N LYS A 299 15.72 -31.48 24.97
CA LYS A 299 17.18 -31.30 24.72
C LYS A 299 17.86 -30.52 25.84
N LYS A 300 17.22 -29.45 26.34
CA LYS A 300 17.76 -28.66 27.46
C LYS A 300 17.81 -29.48 28.76
N GLN A 301 16.80 -30.29 29.03
CA GLN A 301 16.78 -31.18 30.20
C GLN A 301 17.87 -32.23 30.13
N GLU A 302 18.09 -32.83 28.95
CA GLU A 302 19.17 -33.79 28.71
C GLU A 302 20.53 -33.14 28.98
N ILE A 303 20.79 -31.96 28.41
CA ILE A 303 22.05 -31.22 28.64
C ILE A 303 22.26 -30.92 30.13
N LEU A 304 21.21 -30.48 30.83
CA LEU A 304 21.30 -30.20 32.27
C LEU A 304 21.59 -31.47 33.06
N ARG A 305 20.84 -32.54 32.81
CA ARG A 305 21.01 -33.85 33.46
C ARG A 305 22.42 -34.37 33.29
N ASP A 306 22.92 -34.35 32.05
CA ASP A 306 24.22 -34.92 31.73
C ASP A 306 25.34 -34.12 32.43
N ARG A 307 25.26 -32.77 32.43
CA ARG A 307 26.22 -31.91 33.18
C ARG A 307 26.19 -32.12 34.68
N VAL A 308 25.00 -32.21 35.28
CA VAL A 308 24.84 -32.39 36.73
C VAL A 308 25.35 -33.77 37.16
N SER A 309 24.96 -34.82 36.43
CA SER A 309 25.39 -36.20 36.71
C SER A 309 26.90 -36.40 36.53
N ALA A 310 27.51 -35.73 35.56
CA ALA A 310 28.97 -35.74 35.38
C ALA A 310 29.72 -34.94 36.47
N GLY A 311 29.02 -34.10 37.25
CA GLY A 311 29.65 -33.20 38.22
C GLY A 311 30.46 -32.07 37.58
N GLU A 312 30.15 -31.72 36.33
CA GLU A 312 30.88 -30.72 35.55
C GLU A 312 30.37 -29.28 35.76
N GLU A 313 29.27 -29.10 36.51
CA GLU A 313 28.71 -27.77 36.76
C GLU A 313 29.46 -27.05 37.91
N PRO A 314 30.23 -25.99 37.61
CA PRO A 314 30.98 -25.26 38.64
C PRO A 314 30.05 -24.53 39.62
N ASP A 315 28.89 -24.06 39.16
CA ASP A 315 27.99 -23.23 39.99
C ASP A 315 27.35 -24.03 41.14
N ILE A 316 27.26 -25.36 41.03
CA ILE A 316 26.71 -26.27 42.05
C ILE A 316 27.75 -27.31 42.52
N ALA A 317 29.03 -27.01 42.38
CA ALA A 317 30.09 -27.92 42.76
C ALA A 317 29.94 -28.38 44.23
N GLY A 318 29.99 -29.69 44.44
CA GLY A 318 29.84 -30.33 45.75
C GLY A 318 28.40 -30.40 46.29
N LEU A 319 27.39 -29.98 45.51
CA LEU A 319 25.98 -30.04 45.94
C LEU A 319 25.48 -31.49 46.03
N PHE A 320 25.81 -32.34 45.06
CA PHE A 320 25.36 -33.72 44.96
C PHE A 320 26.50 -34.70 45.25
N ASP A 321 26.19 -35.76 46.00
CA ASP A 321 27.12 -36.88 46.17
C ASP A 321 27.15 -37.82 44.95
N GLU A 322 27.95 -38.88 45.01
CA GLU A 322 28.06 -39.85 43.90
C GLU A 322 26.77 -40.65 43.67
N GLN A 323 26.04 -40.98 44.73
CA GLN A 323 24.80 -41.74 44.65
C GLN A 323 23.67 -40.89 44.05
N GLU A 324 23.54 -39.64 44.48
CA GLU A 324 22.59 -38.67 43.92
C GLU A 324 22.90 -38.34 42.46
N ARG A 325 24.18 -38.26 42.08
CA ARG A 325 24.56 -38.08 40.67
C ARG A 325 24.18 -39.27 39.79
N ALA A 326 24.33 -40.50 40.31
CA ALA A 326 23.89 -41.70 39.61
C ALA A 326 22.35 -41.76 39.48
N GLU A 327 21.61 -41.33 40.51
CA GLU A 327 20.16 -41.14 40.45
C GLU A 327 19.78 -40.14 39.35
N ILE A 328 20.44 -38.98 39.31
CA ILE A 328 20.15 -37.93 38.32
C ILE A 328 20.41 -38.42 36.89
N ALA A 329 21.43 -39.25 36.66
CA ALA A 329 21.76 -39.76 35.33
C ALA A 329 20.60 -40.53 34.66
N VAL A 330 19.72 -41.15 35.46
CA VAL A 330 18.57 -41.93 34.99
C VAL A 330 17.25 -41.15 35.05
N LEU A 331 17.20 -40.00 35.72
CA LEU A 331 15.97 -39.19 35.82
C LEU A 331 15.46 -38.74 34.44
N GLY A 332 14.15 -38.85 34.25
CA GLY A 332 13.44 -38.32 33.06
C GLY A 332 13.70 -39.06 31.76
N ARG A 333 14.39 -40.22 31.76
CA ARG A 333 14.49 -41.08 30.58
C ARG A 333 13.21 -41.93 30.45
N PRO A 334 12.62 -42.06 29.24
CA PRO A 334 11.61 -43.10 29.03
C PRO A 334 12.27 -44.47 29.23
N ASN A 335 11.61 -45.33 30.01
CA ASN A 335 12.02 -46.72 30.23
C ASN A 335 12.05 -47.53 28.92
#